data_AF-A0A957WWL6-F1
#
_entry.id   AF-A0A957WWL6-F1
#
_cell.length_a   1.000
_cell.length_b   1.000
_cell.length_c   1.000
_cell.angle_alpha   90.00
_cell.angle_beta   90.00
_cell.angle_gamma   90.00
#
_symmetry.space_group_name_H-M   'P 1'
#
loop_
_entity.id
_entity.type
_entity.pdbx_description
1 polymer ?
#
loop_
_entity_poly.entity_id
_entity_poly.type
_entity_poly.pdbx_seq_one_letter_code
_entity_poly.pdbx_strand_id
1 'polypeptide(L)' 'IPIYSSLVSGGAHLTSIIEDLQQSIKVYPTNYRLYQVMGDAMMKDGRLQNALEAYRQALSQLAG' A
#
# COMPACT_ATOMS: atom_id res chain seq x y z
N ILE A 1 -5.71 5.04 4.47
CA ILE A 1 -6.19 4.78 5.85
C ILE A 1 -5.34 5.66 6.77
N PRO A 2 -5.94 6.48 7.65
CA PRO A 2 -5.21 7.58 8.30
C PRO A 2 -3.92 7.17 9.02
N ILE A 3 -3.93 6.04 9.75
CA ILE A 3 -2.75 5.58 10.50
C ILE A 3 -1.57 5.24 9.57
N TYR A 4 -1.80 4.42 8.55
CA TYR A 4 -0.75 4.05 7.61
C TYR A 4 -0.26 5.23 6.77
N SER A 5 -1.16 6.13 6.36
CA SER A 5 -0.78 7.33 5.60
C SER A 5 0.18 8.22 6.40
N SER A 6 -0.01 8.33 7.72
CA SER A 6 0.92 9.04 8.61
C SER A 6 2.27 8.32 8.72
N LEU A 7 2.26 6.99 8.93
CA LEU A 7 3.49 6.18 9.03
C LEU A 7 4.32 6.23 7.75
N VAL A 8 3.67 6.06 6.59
CA VAL A 8 4.31 6.18 5.28
C VAL A 8 4.84 7.60 5.07
N SER A 9 4.10 8.63 5.47
CA SER A 9 4.57 10.02 5.41
C SER A 9 5.79 10.27 6.31
N GLY A 10 5.95 9.53 7.41
CA GLY A 10 7.15 9.54 8.25
C GLY A 10 8.37 8.92 7.58
N GLY A 11 8.18 7.90 6.72
CA GLY A 11 9.26 7.31 5.92
C GLY A 11 10.22 6.39 6.67
N ALA A 12 10.05 6.21 7.97
CA ALA A 12 10.76 5.20 8.75
C ALA A 12 10.03 3.86 8.67
N HIS A 13 10.79 2.75 8.75
CA HIS A 13 10.25 1.39 8.80
C HIS A 13 9.32 1.01 7.63
N LEU A 14 9.57 1.55 6.44
CA LEU A 14 8.74 1.33 5.25
C LEU A 14 8.57 -0.17 4.92
N THR A 15 9.61 -0.97 5.04
CA THR A 15 9.53 -2.43 4.83
C THR A 15 8.53 -3.09 5.77
N SER A 16 8.59 -2.79 7.07
CA SER A 16 7.64 -3.35 8.06
C SER A 16 6.22 -2.87 7.82
N ILE A 17 6.03 -1.61 7.41
CA ILE A 17 4.71 -1.08 7.03
C ILE A 17 4.16 -1.84 5.82
N ILE A 18 4.99 -2.13 4.82
CA ILE A 18 4.60 -2.91 3.63
C ILE A 18 4.18 -4.34 4.02
N GLU A 19 4.93 -4.99 4.91
CA GLU A 19 4.60 -6.34 5.41
C GLU A 19 3.26 -6.36 6.15
N ASP A 20 2.99 -5.37 7.00
CA ASP A 20 1.74 -5.23 7.74
C ASP A 20 0.54 -4.96 6.80
N LEU A 21 0.74 -4.12 5.79
CA LEU A 21 -0.24 -3.89 4.73
C LEU A 21 -0.54 -5.17 3.94
N GLN A 22 0.46 -6.00 3.64
CA GLN A 22 0.26 -7.29 2.97
C GLN A 22 -0.58 -8.24 3.81
N GLN A 23 -0.40 -8.30 5.14
CA GLN A 23 -1.26 -9.09 6.00
C GLN A 23 -2.68 -8.52 6.06
N SER A 24 -2.81 -7.20 6.15
CA SER A 24 -4.11 -6.51 6.14
C SER A 24 -4.90 -6.79 4.85
N ILE A 25 -4.22 -6.84 3.70
CA ILE A 25 -4.83 -7.16 2.41
C ILE A 25 -5.41 -8.58 2.38
N LYS A 26 -4.76 -9.56 3.02
CA LYS A 26 -5.31 -10.94 3.09
C LYS A 26 -6.63 -10.99 3.84
N VAL A 27 -6.81 -10.13 4.84
CA VAL A 27 -8.04 -10.04 5.65
C VAL A 27 -9.09 -9.20 4.95
N TYR A 28 -8.70 -8.13 4.27
CA TYR A 28 -9.59 -7.18 3.60
C TYR A 28 -9.24 -7.03 2.11
N PRO A 29 -9.39 -8.09 1.30
CA PRO A 29 -8.88 -8.13 -0.07
C PRO A 29 -9.58 -7.17 -1.05
N THR A 30 -10.78 -6.69 -0.71
CA THR A 30 -11.56 -5.75 -1.53
C THR A 30 -11.34 -4.29 -1.13
N ASN A 31 -10.52 -4.02 -0.12
CA ASN A 31 -10.22 -2.66 0.31
C ASN A 31 -9.10 -2.07 -0.54
N TYR A 32 -9.47 -1.50 -1.69
CA TYR A 32 -8.53 -0.87 -2.63
C TYR A 32 -7.59 0.15 -1.98
N ARG A 33 -8.02 0.82 -0.89
CA ARG A 33 -7.18 1.82 -0.19
C ARG A 33 -5.95 1.19 0.46
N LEU A 34 -5.99 -0.10 0.83
CA LEU A 34 -4.81 -0.81 1.35
C LEU A 34 -3.74 -0.96 0.26
N TYR A 35 -4.16 -1.32 -0.96
CA TYR A 35 -3.27 -1.41 -2.12
C TYR A 35 -2.69 -0.05 -2.49
N GLN A 36 -3.51 1.00 -2.48
CA GLN A 36 -3.03 2.36 -2.73
C GLN A 36 -1.94 2.76 -1.72
N VAL A 37 -2.20 2.59 -0.42
CA VAL A 37 -1.24 2.97 0.63
C VAL A 37 0.02 2.08 0.60
N MET A 38 -0.10 0.82 0.22
CA MET A 38 1.06 -0.05 -0.01
C MET A 38 1.90 0.43 -1.19
N GLY A 39 1.25 0.92 -2.25
CA GLY A 39 1.91 1.60 -3.36
C GLY A 39 2.66 2.85 -2.90
N ASP A 40 2.03 3.70 -2.08
CA ASP A 40 2.66 4.91 -1.53
C ASP A 40 3.92 4.56 -0.71
N ALA A 41 3.83 3.52 0.12
CA ALA A 41 4.95 3.01 0.91
C ALA A 41 6.10 2.49 0.02
N MET A 42 5.79 1.68 -0.99
CA MET A 42 6.76 1.15 -1.94
C MET A 42 7.40 2.24 -2.80
N MET A 43 6.64 3.27 -3.19
CA MET A 43 7.17 4.41 -3.94
C MET A 43 8.24 5.12 -3.09
N LYS A 44 7.93 5.37 -1.81
CA LYS A 44 8.84 6.05 -0.90
C LYS A 44 10.08 5.22 -0.56
N ASP A 45 9.94 3.89 -0.53
CA ASP A 45 11.03 2.93 -0.34
C ASP A 45 11.88 2.71 -1.61
N GLY A 46 11.54 3.37 -2.73
CA GLY A 46 12.25 3.25 -4.01
C GLY A 46 11.87 2.01 -4.84
N ARG A 47 10.89 1.22 -4.39
CA ARG A 47 10.42 -0.02 -5.05
C ARG A 47 9.38 0.28 -6.13
N LEU A 48 9.77 1.07 -7.13
CA LEU A 48 8.85 1.68 -8.10
C LEU A 48 8.00 0.67 -8.90
N GLN A 49 8.56 -0.45 -9.33
CA GLN A 49 7.79 -1.48 -10.07
C GLN A 49 6.70 -2.10 -9.20
N ASN A 50 7.01 -2.38 -7.93
CA ASN A 50 6.03 -2.95 -6.99
C ASN A 50 4.94 -1.93 -6.64
N ALA A 51 5.32 -0.65 -6.52
CA ALA A 51 4.36 0.43 -6.31
C ALA A 51 3.36 0.51 -7.46
N LEU A 52 3.84 0.46 -8.71
CA LEU A 52 2.99 0.48 -9.89
C LEU A 52 2.00 -0.69 -9.91
N GLU A 53 2.46 -1.90 -9.57
CA GLU A 53 1.57 -3.06 -9.47
C GLU A 53 0.50 -2.87 -8.39
N ALA A 54 0.88 -2.37 -7.21
CA ALA A 54 -0.07 -2.08 -6.14
C ALA A 54 -1.13 -1.05 -6.56
N TYR A 55 -0.74 0.01 -7.28
CA TYR A 55 -1.69 1.00 -7.80
C TYR A 55 -2.62 0.42 -8.86
N ARG A 56 -2.15 -0.48 -9.73
CA ARG A 56 -2.99 -1.17 -10.71
C ARG A 56 -4.05 -2.03 -10.03
N GLN A 57 -3.68 -2.75 -8.97
CA GLN A 57 -4.62 -3.52 -8.16
C GLN A 57 -5.67 -2.61 -7.50
N ALA A 58 -5.24 -1.48 -6.92
CA ALA A 58 -6.15 -0.50 -6.35
C ALA A 58 -7.15 0.05 -7.39
N LEU A 59 -6.67 0.40 -8.59
CA LEU A 59 -7.50 0.93 -9.66
C LEU A 59 -8.49 -0.12 -10.18
N SER A 60 -8.04 -1.37 -10.35
CA SER A 60 -8.90 -2.49 -10.78
C SER A 60 -10.08 -2.69 -9.81
N GLN A 61 -9.82 -2.62 -8.50
CA GLN A 61 -10.87 -2.76 -7.48
C GLN A 61 -11.74 -1.52 -7.30
N LEU A 62 -11.23 -0.33 -7.64
CA LEU A 62 -12.02 0.90 -7.60
C LEU A 62 -13.01 1.00 -8.77
N ALA A 63 -12.63 0.46 -9.93
CA ALA A 63 -13.38 0.57 -11.17
C ALA A 63 -14.36 -0.60 -11.41
N GLY A 64 -14.28 -1.68 -10.61
CA GLY A 64 -15.20 -2.81 -10.63
C GLY A 64 -16.31 -2.67 -9.60
#